data_AF-A0A843GML4-F1
#
_entry.id   AF-A0A843GML4-F1
#
_cell.length_a   1.000
_cell.length_b   1.000
_cell.length_c   1.000
_cell.angle_alpha   90.00
_cell.angle_beta   90.00
_cell.angle_gamma   90.00
#
_symmetry.space_group_name_H-M   'P 1'
#
loop_
_entity.id
_entity.type
_entity.pdbx_description
1 polymer ?
#
loop_
_entity_poly.entity_id
_entity_poly.type
_entity_poly.pdbx_seq_one_letter_code
_entity_poly.pdbx_strand_id
1 'polypeptide(L)'
;MSSEGKWKSRNFLITLNEIEYFTEIKDYLRSLKNFIYAIACKEKAPSTGHLHSHIYCQFSCPTTLSKAKMHNAHIDKSRGTTQENINYIKKLNDPDKRGEIIWEEGTPKYKGGLTIKEVKNMTKAERENLPFVYLTKVERINFLEDNHVNPNDFNKEVEVRYIYGGSGLGKTYFATEWAKELGIEYFDIVSFENGFWNGVTDTCLFAFFDEFRDNAIPGVEFVKLIDYTVKNLNIKGGQIKNRYKYIAITSIQDPRFIYEKEWEEKKQWLRRMKVYHFYGYTQYKLLDNNELFN
;
A
#
# COMPACT_ATOMS: atom_id res chain seq x y z
N MET A 1 49.27 31.91 -6.09
CA MET A 1 48.32 31.61 -4.99
C MET A 1 47.03 31.10 -5.61
N SER A 2 46.91 29.78 -5.82
CA SER A 2 45.75 29.17 -6.49
C SER A 2 44.69 28.77 -5.46
N SER A 3 43.47 29.26 -5.66
CA SER A 3 42.27 29.01 -4.86
C SER A 3 42.09 27.53 -4.48
N GLU A 4 42.27 27.22 -3.20
CA GLU A 4 41.98 25.93 -2.57
C GLU A 4 40.47 25.66 -2.54
N GLY A 5 39.93 25.11 -3.62
CA GLY A 5 38.57 24.59 -3.62
C GLY A 5 38.46 23.40 -2.66
N LYS A 6 37.61 23.50 -1.63
CA LYS A 6 37.24 22.36 -0.76
C LYS A 6 36.28 21.44 -1.54
N TRP A 7 36.70 20.22 -1.87
CA TRP A 7 35.91 19.27 -2.66
C TRP A 7 34.89 18.56 -1.76
N LYS A 8 33.75 19.22 -1.51
CA LYS A 8 32.62 18.62 -0.76
C LYS A 8 31.73 17.81 -1.72
N SER A 9 31.49 16.53 -1.42
CA SER A 9 30.60 15.63 -2.19
C SER A 9 30.08 14.47 -1.34
N ARG A 10 29.00 13.82 -1.77
CA ARG A 10 28.53 12.55 -1.17
C ARG A 10 29.18 11.32 -1.79
N ASN A 11 29.64 11.44 -3.04
CA ASN A 11 30.24 10.34 -3.78
C ASN A 11 31.57 10.81 -4.35
N PHE A 12 32.59 9.96 -4.24
CA PHE A 12 33.91 10.22 -4.78
C PHE A 12 34.41 9.02 -5.57
N LEU A 13 35.17 9.32 -6.62
CA LEU A 13 36.03 8.36 -7.30
C LEU A 13 37.47 8.77 -6.98
N ILE A 14 38.25 7.84 -6.44
CA ILE A 14 39.61 8.08 -5.96
C ILE A 14 40.54 7.16 -6.74
N THR A 15 41.64 7.70 -7.26
CA THR A 15 42.70 6.93 -7.91
C THR A 15 43.98 7.06 -7.08
N LEU A 16 44.42 5.94 -6.51
CA LEU A 16 45.62 5.83 -5.68
C LEU A 16 46.75 5.21 -6.50
N ASN A 17 47.81 5.97 -6.75
CA ASN A 17 48.99 5.50 -7.49
C ASN A 17 49.98 4.74 -6.60
N GLU A 18 49.99 5.01 -5.30
CA GLU A 18 50.89 4.40 -4.31
C GLU A 18 50.11 3.36 -3.49
N ILE A 19 50.01 2.13 -4.02
CA ILE A 19 49.15 1.07 -3.47
C ILE A 19 49.47 0.68 -2.02
N GLU A 20 50.69 0.94 -1.56
CA GLU A 20 51.13 0.66 -0.19
C GLU A 20 50.30 1.42 0.84
N TYR A 21 49.79 2.61 0.49
CA TYR A 21 48.95 3.43 1.36
C TYR A 21 47.46 3.06 1.35
N PHE A 22 47.10 1.95 0.68
CA PHE A 22 45.70 1.55 0.55
C PHE A 22 45.04 1.29 1.91
N THR A 23 45.77 0.66 2.84
CA THR A 23 45.26 0.31 4.16
C THR A 23 44.94 1.57 4.97
N GLU A 24 45.80 2.59 4.96
CA GLU A 24 45.59 3.85 5.64
C GLU A 24 44.40 4.63 5.07
N ILE A 25 44.24 4.65 3.74
CA ILE A 25 43.11 5.31 3.09
C ILE A 25 41.80 4.57 3.41
N LYS A 26 41.81 3.23 3.37
CA LYS A 26 40.67 2.40 3.76
C LYS A 26 40.25 2.71 5.20
N ASP A 27 41.17 2.70 6.14
CA ASP A 27 40.88 2.95 7.55
C ASP A 27 40.41 4.39 7.79
N TYR A 28 40.99 5.37 7.09
CA TYR A 28 40.51 6.74 7.13
C TYR A 28 39.08 6.86 6.60
N LEU A 29 38.76 6.27 5.44
CA LEU A 29 37.41 6.31 4.87
C LEU A 29 36.38 5.66 5.81
N ARG A 30 36.74 4.53 6.44
CA ARG A 30 35.91 3.83 7.42
C ARG A 30 35.72 4.63 8.71
N SER A 31 36.72 5.42 9.12
CA SER A 31 36.64 6.25 10.34
C SER A 31 35.64 7.42 10.22
N LEU A 32 35.23 7.78 9.01
CA LEU A 32 34.29 8.86 8.77
C LEU A 32 32.87 8.42 9.16
N LYS A 33 32.28 9.11 10.15
CA LYS A 33 30.96 8.80 10.75
C LYS A 33 29.82 8.60 9.75
N ASN A 34 29.95 9.14 8.55
CA ASN A 34 28.92 9.12 7.52
C ASN A 34 29.23 8.18 6.35
N PHE A 35 30.22 7.28 6.50
CA PHE A 35 30.52 6.22 5.54
C PHE A 35 29.30 5.32 5.31
N ILE A 36 28.99 5.01 4.06
CA ILE A 36 27.91 4.09 3.66
C ILE A 36 28.46 2.86 2.95
N TYR A 37 29.30 3.09 1.96
CA TYR A 37 29.77 2.04 1.07
C TYR A 37 31.07 2.45 0.39
N ALA A 38 31.96 1.48 0.16
CA ALA A 38 33.06 1.62 -0.78
C ALA A 38 33.37 0.32 -1.49
N ILE A 39 33.92 0.43 -2.69
CA ILE A 39 34.49 -0.67 -3.47
C ILE A 39 35.81 -0.21 -4.10
N ALA A 40 36.82 -1.06 -4.05
CA ALA A 40 38.14 -0.79 -4.61
C ALA A 40 38.63 -1.93 -5.51
N CYS A 41 39.19 -1.56 -6.66
CA CYS A 41 39.86 -2.47 -7.57
C CYS A 41 41.31 -2.05 -7.77
N LYS A 42 42.22 -3.01 -7.63
CA LYS A 42 43.64 -2.88 -7.92
C LYS A 42 43.88 -3.27 -9.36
N GLU A 43 44.60 -2.45 -10.12
CA GLU A 43 44.94 -2.70 -11.53
C GLU A 43 46.41 -2.34 -11.81
N LYS A 44 47.04 -3.06 -12.75
CA LYS A 44 48.37 -2.71 -13.25
C LYS A 44 48.23 -1.78 -14.46
N ALA A 45 48.80 -0.58 -14.39
CA ALA A 45 48.74 0.40 -15.48
C ALA A 45 49.30 -0.19 -16.79
N PRO A 46 48.55 -0.15 -17.91
CA PRO A 46 48.96 -0.78 -19.17
C PRO A 46 50.27 -0.20 -19.76
N SER A 47 50.52 1.10 -19.54
CA SER A 47 51.61 1.84 -20.15
C SER A 47 52.89 1.89 -19.32
N THR A 48 52.78 1.94 -17.99
CA THR A 48 53.93 2.13 -17.09
C THR A 48 54.21 0.94 -16.18
N GLY A 49 53.30 -0.03 -16.11
CA GLY A 49 53.44 -1.22 -15.26
C GLY A 49 53.32 -0.96 -13.76
N HIS A 50 53.07 0.28 -13.33
CA HIS A 50 52.83 0.63 -11.93
C HIS A 50 51.46 0.16 -11.45
N LEU A 51 51.41 -0.24 -10.20
CA LEU A 51 50.22 -0.77 -9.56
C LEU A 51 49.43 0.38 -8.94
N HIS A 52 48.18 0.54 -9.34
CA HIS A 52 47.31 1.59 -8.83
C HIS A 52 45.95 1.00 -8.43
N SER A 53 45.17 1.75 -7.66
CA SER A 53 43.84 1.34 -7.21
C SER A 53 42.80 2.42 -7.51
N HIS A 54 41.65 1.98 -8.01
CA HIS A 54 40.46 2.81 -8.17
C HIS A 54 39.49 2.49 -7.05
N ILE A 55 39.06 3.52 -6.31
CA ILE A 55 38.16 3.39 -5.17
C ILE A 55 36.94 4.27 -5.44
N TYR A 56 35.76 3.66 -5.43
CA TYR A 56 34.51 4.40 -5.29
C TYR A 56 34.08 4.40 -3.84
N CYS A 57 33.72 5.56 -3.28
CA CYS A 57 33.16 5.66 -1.94
C CYS A 57 31.94 6.58 -1.87
N GLN A 58 31.04 6.24 -0.96
CA GLN A 58 29.76 6.90 -0.75
C GLN A 58 29.52 7.24 0.72
N PHE A 59 28.99 8.44 0.94
CA PHE A 59 28.65 9.01 2.24
C PHE A 59 27.18 9.42 2.33
N SER A 60 26.62 9.39 3.55
CA SER A 60 25.21 9.74 3.81
C SER A 60 24.90 11.23 3.65
N CYS A 61 25.88 12.09 3.87
CA CYS A 61 25.81 13.54 3.67
C CYS A 61 27.08 14.07 3.01
N PRO A 62 27.09 15.31 2.46
CA PRO A 62 28.26 15.80 1.72
C PRO A 62 29.49 15.92 2.64
N THR A 63 30.51 15.13 2.35
CA THR A 63 31.79 15.00 3.07
C THR A 63 32.88 15.79 2.37
N THR A 64 33.84 16.30 3.13
CA THR A 64 35.13 16.78 2.58
C THR A 64 36.20 15.77 2.98
N LEU A 65 36.95 15.28 2.00
CA LEU A 65 38.10 14.39 2.26
C LEU A 65 39.36 15.22 2.53
N SER A 66 40.17 14.78 3.50
CA SER A 66 41.45 15.41 3.82
C SER A 66 42.52 14.98 2.82
N LYS A 67 43.09 15.93 2.07
CA LYS A 67 44.21 15.65 1.13
C LYS A 67 45.41 15.02 1.83
N ALA A 68 45.72 15.46 3.06
CA ALA A 68 46.84 14.92 3.83
C ALA A 68 46.66 13.44 4.22
N LYS A 69 45.42 12.98 4.36
CA LYS A 69 45.09 11.57 4.65
C LYS A 69 44.88 10.72 3.40
N MET A 70 45.02 11.33 2.22
CA MET A 70 44.76 10.69 0.93
C MET A 70 46.05 10.33 0.18
N HIS A 71 47.24 10.52 0.77
CA HIS A 71 48.53 10.07 0.22
C HIS A 71 48.69 10.39 -1.28
N ASN A 72 48.48 11.66 -1.67
CA ASN A 72 48.53 12.15 -3.06
C ASN A 72 47.57 11.47 -4.05
N ALA A 73 46.58 10.71 -3.58
CA ALA A 73 45.55 10.14 -4.44
C ALA A 73 44.77 11.23 -5.18
N HIS A 74 44.43 10.95 -6.43
CA HIS A 74 43.54 11.79 -7.21
C HIS A 74 42.10 11.63 -6.70
N ILE A 75 41.41 12.73 -6.41
CA ILE A 75 40.06 12.71 -5.84
C ILE A 75 39.11 13.46 -6.77
N ASP A 76 38.18 12.73 -7.38
CA ASP A 76 37.13 13.29 -8.21
C ASP A 76 35.77 13.19 -7.55
N LYS A 77 34.93 14.22 -7.75
CA LYS A 77 33.51 14.12 -7.43
C LYS A 77 32.84 13.22 -8.47
N SER A 78 32.23 12.14 -8.02
CA SER A 78 31.46 11.30 -8.94
C SER A 78 30.18 12.00 -9.38
N ARG A 79 30.00 12.13 -10.70
CA ARG A 79 28.80 12.70 -11.34
C ARG A 79 27.79 11.62 -11.77
N GLY A 80 28.22 10.36 -11.91
CA GLY A 80 27.38 9.23 -12.31
C GLY A 80 26.45 8.73 -11.19
N THR A 81 25.54 7.82 -11.53
CA THR A 81 24.71 7.12 -10.55
C THR A 81 25.53 6.14 -9.70
N THR A 82 25.09 5.81 -8.49
CA THR A 82 25.77 4.81 -7.64
C THR A 82 26.01 3.50 -8.41
N GLN A 83 25.05 3.07 -9.21
CA GLN A 83 25.16 1.86 -10.02
C GLN A 83 26.22 1.98 -11.12
N GLU A 84 26.27 3.09 -11.84
CA GLU A 84 27.29 3.33 -12.88
C GLU A 84 28.70 3.29 -12.31
N ASN A 85 28.91 3.89 -11.14
CA ASN A 85 30.23 3.91 -10.50
C ASN A 85 30.65 2.52 -9.98
N ILE A 86 29.74 1.77 -9.38
CA ILE A 86 30.02 0.39 -8.96
C ILE A 86 30.34 -0.47 -10.17
N ASN A 87 29.56 -0.34 -11.25
CA ASN A 87 29.81 -1.07 -12.49
C ASN A 87 31.15 -0.69 -13.13
N TYR A 88 31.56 0.58 -13.04
CA TYR A 88 32.88 1.02 -13.47
C TYR A 88 34.00 0.29 -12.72
N ILE A 89 33.96 0.25 -11.38
CA ILE A 89 34.98 -0.46 -10.59
C ILE A 89 34.95 -1.97 -10.85
N LYS A 90 33.75 -2.57 -10.96
CA LYS A 90 33.60 -4.00 -11.26
C LYS A 90 34.08 -4.39 -12.65
N LYS A 91 34.00 -3.49 -13.65
CA LYS A 91 34.58 -3.73 -14.98
C LYS A 91 36.10 -3.79 -14.97
N LEU A 92 36.75 -3.18 -13.97
CA LEU A 92 38.20 -3.27 -13.79
C LEU A 92 38.60 -4.64 -13.22
N ASN A 93 37.68 -5.40 -12.61
CA ASN A 93 37.92 -6.74 -12.09
C ASN A 93 38.00 -7.77 -13.22
N ASP A 94 39.10 -7.74 -13.95
CA ASP A 94 39.38 -8.55 -15.12
C ASP A 94 40.75 -9.23 -14.93
N PRO A 95 40.79 -10.56 -14.70
CA PRO A 95 42.04 -11.30 -14.49
C PRO A 95 43.03 -11.16 -15.65
N ASP A 96 42.53 -11.05 -16.88
CA ASP A 96 43.36 -10.90 -18.08
C ASP A 96 44.02 -9.51 -18.13
N LYS A 97 43.39 -8.51 -17.49
CA LYS A 97 43.92 -7.15 -17.31
C LYS A 97 44.61 -6.94 -15.96
N ARG A 98 44.83 -8.02 -15.19
CA ARG A 98 45.43 -8.00 -13.85
C ARG A 98 44.68 -7.10 -12.87
N GLY A 99 43.36 -7.08 -12.99
CA GLY A 99 42.46 -6.35 -12.11
C GLY A 99 41.86 -7.26 -11.04
N GLU A 100 41.86 -6.80 -9.79
CA GLU A 100 41.36 -7.56 -8.64
C GLU A 100 40.58 -6.64 -7.69
N ILE A 101 39.35 -7.00 -7.32
CA ILE A 101 38.64 -6.33 -6.22
C ILE A 101 39.34 -6.64 -4.89
N ILE A 102 39.90 -5.62 -4.26
CA ILE A 102 40.66 -5.74 -3.00
C ILE A 102 39.85 -5.31 -1.77
N TRP A 103 38.70 -4.66 -1.98
CA TRP A 103 37.81 -4.22 -0.90
C TRP A 103 36.41 -3.94 -1.43
N GLU A 104 35.39 -4.47 -0.75
CA GLU A 104 33.99 -4.06 -0.89
C GLU A 104 33.36 -4.10 0.50
N GLU A 105 32.81 -2.98 0.97
CA GLU A 105 32.25 -2.88 2.33
C GLU A 105 31.08 -1.91 2.37
N GLY A 106 30.06 -2.27 3.16
CA GLY A 106 28.83 -1.50 3.34
C GLY A 106 27.72 -1.85 2.35
N THR A 107 26.63 -1.08 2.37
CA THR A 107 25.47 -1.28 1.48
C THR A 107 25.21 -0.01 0.65
N PRO A 108 25.38 -0.05 -0.68
CA PRO A 108 25.27 1.13 -1.51
C PRO A 108 23.84 1.68 -1.53
N LYS A 109 23.69 2.99 -1.40
CA LYS A 109 22.43 3.70 -1.65
C LYS A 109 22.37 4.10 -3.12
N TYR A 110 21.50 3.42 -3.86
CA TYR A 110 21.17 3.79 -5.24
C TYR A 110 20.31 5.06 -5.27
N LYS A 111 20.61 5.97 -6.19
CA LYS A 111 19.66 7.04 -6.54
C LYS A 111 18.42 6.36 -7.14
N GLY A 112 17.27 6.41 -6.46
CA GLY A 112 16.00 5.97 -7.03
C GLY A 112 15.18 4.98 -6.20
N GLY A 113 15.67 4.47 -5.06
CA GLY A 113 14.89 3.55 -4.23
C GLY A 113 14.38 2.31 -5.00
N LEU A 114 13.35 1.65 -4.47
CA LEU A 114 12.65 0.58 -5.18
C LEU A 114 11.82 1.16 -6.34
N THR A 115 11.95 0.53 -7.50
CA THR A 115 11.12 0.76 -8.68
C THR A 115 9.70 0.23 -8.45
N ILE A 116 8.72 0.71 -9.24
CA ILE A 116 7.33 0.21 -9.18
C ILE A 116 7.28 -1.30 -9.44
N LYS A 117 8.12 -1.81 -10.35
CA LYS A 117 8.18 -3.25 -10.68
C LYS A 117 8.65 -4.08 -9.49
N GLU A 118 9.66 -3.62 -8.76
CA GLU A 118 10.16 -4.31 -7.56
C GLU A 118 9.10 -4.31 -6.46
N VAL A 119 8.44 -3.17 -6.20
CA VAL A 119 7.36 -3.11 -5.20
C VAL A 119 6.17 -4.00 -5.59
N LYS A 120 5.84 -4.08 -6.88
CA LYS A 120 4.77 -4.95 -7.38
C LYS A 120 5.07 -6.44 -7.20
N ASN A 121 6.33 -6.84 -7.27
CA ASN A 121 6.73 -8.24 -7.08
C ASN A 121 6.80 -8.65 -5.60
N MET A 122 6.75 -7.70 -4.66
CA MET A 122 6.66 -7.97 -3.23
C MET A 122 5.26 -8.41 -2.84
N THR A 123 5.15 -9.26 -1.83
CA THR A 123 3.91 -9.61 -1.12
C THR A 123 3.38 -8.42 -0.32
N LYS A 124 2.10 -8.42 0.06
CA LYS A 124 1.51 -7.35 0.90
C LYS A 124 2.26 -7.17 2.23
N ALA A 125 2.61 -8.27 2.91
CA ALA A 125 3.37 -8.23 4.16
C ALA A 125 4.77 -7.61 4.00
N GLU A 126 5.46 -7.87 2.89
CA GLU A 126 6.74 -7.24 2.60
C GLU A 126 6.59 -5.73 2.35
N ARG A 127 5.50 -5.31 1.69
CA ARG A 127 5.22 -3.89 1.41
C ARG A 127 4.92 -3.07 2.67
N GLU A 128 4.29 -3.66 3.68
CA GLU A 128 4.01 -3.00 4.96
C GLU A 128 5.29 -2.61 5.73
N ASN A 129 6.37 -3.34 5.49
CA ASN A 129 7.68 -3.08 6.09
C ASN A 129 8.51 -2.04 5.31
N LEU A 130 7.99 -1.50 4.20
CA LEU A 130 8.69 -0.48 3.43
C LEU A 130 8.65 0.89 4.14
N PRO A 131 9.71 1.71 4.01
CA PRO A 131 9.72 3.06 4.55
C PRO A 131 8.56 3.90 4.00
N PHE A 132 8.05 4.85 4.82
CA PHE A 132 6.91 5.72 4.50
C PHE A 132 7.01 6.43 3.12
N VAL A 133 8.22 6.68 2.62
CA VAL A 133 8.45 7.24 1.27
C VAL A 133 7.84 6.39 0.14
N TYR A 134 7.54 5.12 0.38
CA TYR A 134 6.91 4.22 -0.58
C TYR A 134 5.39 4.10 -0.40
N LEU A 135 4.80 4.74 0.62
CA LEU A 135 3.38 4.57 0.98
C LEU A 135 2.46 4.74 -0.23
N THR A 136 2.58 5.84 -0.96
CA THR A 136 1.74 6.10 -2.15
C THR A 136 1.89 5.03 -3.25
N LYS A 137 3.09 4.47 -3.42
CA LYS A 137 3.31 3.38 -4.40
C LYS A 137 2.66 2.09 -3.90
N VAL A 138 2.83 1.76 -2.63
CA VAL A 138 2.25 0.58 -1.99
C VAL A 138 0.73 0.64 -2.03
N GLU A 139 0.12 1.74 -1.59
CA GLU A 139 -1.34 1.95 -1.61
C GLU A 139 -1.90 1.78 -3.02
N ARG A 140 -1.25 2.36 -4.03
CA ARG A 140 -1.71 2.26 -5.41
C ARG A 140 -1.60 0.85 -5.98
N ILE A 141 -0.52 0.12 -5.66
CA ILE A 141 -0.36 -1.27 -6.11
C ILE A 141 -1.35 -2.18 -5.38
N ASN A 142 -1.49 -2.03 -4.06
CA ASN A 142 -2.47 -2.77 -3.27
C ASN A 142 -3.88 -2.51 -3.79
N PHE A 143 -4.26 -1.26 -4.07
CA PHE A 143 -5.54 -0.92 -4.67
C PHE A 143 -5.78 -1.63 -6.02
N LEU A 144 -4.77 -1.67 -6.89
CA LEU A 144 -4.89 -2.36 -8.19
C LEU A 144 -5.09 -3.87 -8.01
N GLU A 145 -4.35 -4.49 -7.09
CA GLU A 145 -4.49 -5.91 -6.79
C GLU A 145 -5.82 -6.22 -6.10
N ASP A 146 -6.26 -5.35 -5.20
CA ASP A 146 -7.52 -5.46 -4.48
C ASP A 146 -8.73 -5.26 -5.39
N ASN A 147 -8.58 -4.68 -6.57
CA ASN A 147 -9.67 -4.65 -7.56
C ASN A 147 -9.86 -5.99 -8.29
N HIS A 148 -8.88 -6.89 -8.27
CA HIS A 148 -9.07 -8.23 -8.81
C HIS A 148 -9.96 -9.04 -7.86
N VAL A 149 -10.92 -9.79 -8.42
CA VAL A 149 -11.79 -10.69 -7.66
C VAL A 149 -11.45 -12.11 -8.10
N ASN A 150 -11.05 -12.95 -7.14
CA ASN A 150 -10.96 -14.38 -7.39
C ASN A 150 -12.39 -14.89 -7.68
N PRO A 151 -12.63 -15.65 -8.76
CA PRO A 151 -13.95 -16.21 -9.05
C PRO A 151 -14.57 -16.96 -7.86
N ASN A 152 -13.75 -17.60 -7.02
CA ASN A 152 -14.21 -18.30 -5.82
C ASN A 152 -14.68 -17.34 -4.71
N ASP A 153 -14.19 -16.10 -4.69
CA ASP A 153 -14.55 -15.06 -3.72
C ASP A 153 -15.59 -14.07 -4.27
N PHE A 154 -16.12 -14.32 -5.48
CA PHE A 154 -17.07 -13.42 -6.12
C PHE A 154 -18.44 -13.48 -5.46
N ASN A 155 -18.87 -14.66 -5.01
CA ASN A 155 -20.09 -14.83 -4.24
C ASN A 155 -19.77 -14.71 -2.74
N LYS A 156 -20.64 -14.04 -2.00
CA LYS A 156 -20.57 -13.92 -0.54
C LYS A 156 -21.84 -14.46 0.10
N GLU A 157 -21.69 -15.12 1.23
CA GLU A 157 -22.80 -15.44 2.12
C GLU A 157 -23.20 -14.17 2.86
N VAL A 158 -24.42 -13.68 2.58
CA VAL A 158 -24.95 -12.47 3.19
C VAL A 158 -26.36 -12.73 3.72
N GLU A 159 -26.59 -12.39 4.99
CA GLU A 159 -27.92 -12.29 5.57
C GLU A 159 -28.31 -10.82 5.69
N VAL A 160 -29.38 -10.44 4.99
CA VAL A 160 -29.95 -9.10 5.05
C VAL A 160 -31.25 -9.15 5.83
N ARG A 161 -31.39 -8.31 6.86
CA ARG A 161 -32.65 -8.11 7.59
C ARG A 161 -33.18 -6.72 7.32
N TYR A 162 -34.33 -6.66 6.66
CA TYR A 162 -35.06 -5.42 6.43
C TYR A 162 -36.16 -5.28 7.47
N ILE A 163 -36.02 -4.30 8.36
CA ILE A 163 -36.83 -4.11 9.55
C ILE A 163 -37.66 -2.86 9.36
N TYR A 164 -38.96 -3.00 9.16
CA TYR A 164 -39.83 -1.86 8.86
C TYR A 164 -41.03 -1.74 9.80
N GLY A 165 -41.53 -0.52 9.96
CA GLY A 165 -42.67 -0.20 10.81
C GLY A 165 -42.62 1.25 11.31
N GLY A 166 -43.66 1.66 12.03
CA GLY A 166 -43.78 3.00 12.60
C GLY A 166 -42.57 3.45 13.44
N SER A 167 -42.46 4.76 13.68
CA SER A 167 -41.42 5.30 14.57
C SER A 167 -41.60 4.78 16.00
N GLY A 168 -40.49 4.62 16.73
CA GLY A 168 -40.52 4.21 18.15
C GLY A 168 -40.87 2.75 18.43
N LEU A 169 -40.96 1.87 17.42
CA LEU A 169 -41.34 0.45 17.61
C LEU A 169 -40.17 -0.49 18.00
N GLY A 170 -38.96 0.03 18.22
CA GLY A 170 -37.80 -0.80 18.63
C GLY A 170 -37.02 -1.44 17.47
N LYS A 171 -37.12 -0.91 16.24
CA LYS A 171 -36.38 -1.40 15.06
C LYS A 171 -34.86 -1.35 15.23
N THR A 172 -34.33 -0.21 15.66
CA THR A 172 -32.91 0.01 15.94
C THR A 172 -32.43 -0.92 17.05
N TYR A 173 -33.22 -1.08 18.12
CA TYR A 173 -32.92 -2.02 19.20
C TYR A 173 -32.78 -3.45 18.68
N PHE A 174 -33.75 -3.91 17.88
CA PHE A 174 -33.70 -5.25 17.26
C PHE A 174 -32.45 -5.45 16.39
N ALA A 175 -32.05 -4.47 15.58
CA ALA A 175 -30.83 -4.54 14.77
C ALA A 175 -29.57 -4.67 15.65
N THR A 176 -29.50 -3.89 16.73
CA THR A 176 -28.36 -3.93 17.65
C THR A 176 -28.30 -5.20 18.50
N GLU A 177 -29.43 -5.74 18.94
CA GLU A 177 -29.47 -7.02 19.65
C GLU A 177 -29.04 -8.16 18.73
N TRP A 178 -29.46 -8.13 17.46
CA TRP A 178 -28.98 -9.11 16.48
C TRP A 178 -27.46 -9.08 16.30
N ALA A 179 -26.84 -7.89 16.25
CA ALA A 179 -25.38 -7.79 16.21
C ALA A 179 -24.72 -8.42 17.46
N LYS A 180 -25.29 -8.20 18.65
CA LYS A 180 -24.81 -8.79 19.91
C LYS A 180 -24.95 -10.31 19.93
N GLU A 181 -26.08 -10.85 19.47
CA GLU A 181 -26.33 -12.29 19.36
C GLU A 181 -25.32 -12.98 18.45
N LEU A 182 -24.88 -12.30 17.39
CA LEU A 182 -23.84 -12.76 16.47
C LEU A 182 -22.41 -12.63 17.03
N GLY A 183 -22.24 -12.02 18.21
CA GLY A 183 -20.93 -11.75 18.80
C GLY A 183 -20.14 -10.65 18.07
N ILE A 184 -20.83 -9.73 17.38
CA ILE A 184 -20.19 -8.61 16.68
C ILE A 184 -19.81 -7.52 17.69
N GLU A 185 -18.50 -7.26 17.82
CA GLU A 185 -17.97 -6.22 18.72
C GLU A 185 -18.12 -4.81 18.14
N TYR A 186 -17.86 -4.67 16.83
CA TYR A 186 -17.96 -3.41 16.09
C TYR A 186 -18.66 -3.63 14.76
N PHE A 187 -19.54 -2.70 14.38
CA PHE A 187 -20.23 -2.69 13.09
C PHE A 187 -20.19 -1.31 12.46
N ASP A 188 -20.30 -1.28 11.12
CA ASP A 188 -20.34 -0.04 10.36
C ASP A 188 -21.75 0.54 10.36
N ILE A 189 -21.88 1.82 10.70
CA ILE A 189 -23.11 2.58 10.44
C ILE A 189 -22.97 3.21 9.06
N VAL A 190 -23.75 2.72 8.11
CA VAL A 190 -23.63 3.11 6.70
C VAL A 190 -24.73 4.09 6.30
N SER A 191 -24.36 5.10 5.52
CA SER A 191 -25.31 6.03 4.88
C SER A 191 -24.91 6.29 3.44
N PHE A 192 -25.83 6.86 2.65
CA PHE A 192 -25.56 7.26 1.27
C PHE A 192 -25.90 8.73 1.07
N GLU A 193 -24.89 9.53 0.72
CA GLU A 193 -25.02 10.97 0.57
C GLU A 193 -24.21 11.45 -0.64
N ASN A 194 -24.82 12.29 -1.48
CA ASN A 194 -24.17 12.93 -2.62
C ASN A 194 -23.45 11.94 -3.57
N GLY A 195 -24.00 10.74 -3.76
CA GLY A 195 -23.40 9.72 -4.63
C GLY A 195 -22.30 8.87 -3.99
N PHE A 196 -22.10 8.99 -2.69
CA PHE A 196 -21.07 8.27 -1.94
C PHE A 196 -21.65 7.54 -0.73
N TRP A 197 -21.15 6.34 -0.49
CA TRP A 197 -21.32 5.61 0.75
C TRP A 197 -20.42 6.21 1.84
N ASN A 198 -20.98 6.46 3.01
CA ASN A 198 -20.27 6.90 4.20
C ASN A 198 -20.26 5.78 5.25
N GLY A 199 -19.24 5.76 6.10
CA GLY A 199 -19.14 4.82 7.23
C GLY A 199 -18.80 3.39 6.85
N VAL A 200 -18.46 3.12 5.58
CA VAL A 200 -18.10 1.78 5.09
C VAL A 200 -16.61 1.51 5.30
N THR A 201 -16.29 0.38 5.93
CA THR A 201 -14.93 -0.13 6.11
C THR A 201 -14.77 -1.53 5.51
N ASP A 202 -13.52 -2.01 5.39
CA ASP A 202 -13.20 -3.35 4.90
C ASP A 202 -12.95 -4.36 6.03
N THR A 203 -13.04 -3.92 7.29
CA THR A 203 -12.77 -4.72 8.48
C THR A 203 -14.03 -5.25 9.14
N CYS A 204 -15.14 -4.51 9.06
CA CYS A 204 -16.41 -4.91 9.68
C CYS A 204 -17.18 -5.95 8.84
N LEU A 205 -17.74 -6.94 9.53
CA LEU A 205 -18.59 -7.98 8.91
C LEU A 205 -20.08 -7.60 8.89
N PHE A 206 -20.48 -6.62 9.71
CA PHE A 206 -21.85 -6.18 9.88
C PHE A 206 -22.00 -4.73 9.44
N ALA A 207 -23.00 -4.46 8.60
CA ALA A 207 -23.42 -3.12 8.23
C ALA A 207 -24.80 -2.81 8.81
N PHE A 208 -24.95 -1.63 9.38
CA PHE A 208 -26.21 -1.10 9.86
C PHE A 208 -26.59 0.16 9.08
N PHE A 209 -27.66 0.06 8.27
CA PHE A 209 -28.26 1.19 7.58
C PHE A 209 -29.52 1.62 8.33
N ASP A 210 -29.37 2.59 9.24
CA ASP A 210 -30.49 3.12 10.01
C ASP A 210 -31.29 4.15 9.20
N GLU A 211 -32.60 4.17 9.39
CA GLU A 211 -33.54 5.12 8.79
C GLU A 211 -33.56 5.19 7.25
N PHE A 212 -33.34 4.06 6.58
CA PHE A 212 -33.42 3.95 5.12
C PHE A 212 -34.70 4.60 4.56
N ARG A 213 -34.51 5.35 3.47
CA ARG A 213 -35.59 5.82 2.59
C ARG A 213 -35.19 5.62 1.14
N ASP A 214 -36.14 5.24 0.30
CA ASP A 214 -35.91 4.98 -1.12
C ASP A 214 -35.53 6.25 -1.92
N ASN A 215 -35.97 7.42 -1.47
CA ASN A 215 -35.55 8.69 -2.05
C ASN A 215 -34.11 9.11 -1.69
N ALA A 216 -33.49 8.51 -0.66
CA ALA A 216 -32.15 8.86 -0.20
C ALA A 216 -31.04 8.18 -1.01
N ILE A 217 -31.32 7.01 -1.58
CA ILE A 217 -30.33 6.19 -2.27
C ILE A 217 -30.91 5.62 -3.56
N PRO A 218 -30.23 5.72 -4.72
CA PRO A 218 -30.69 5.09 -5.95
C PRO A 218 -30.83 3.57 -5.80
N GLY A 219 -31.89 2.98 -6.37
CA GLY A 219 -32.15 1.53 -6.26
C GLY A 219 -31.01 0.64 -6.74
N VAL A 220 -30.21 1.09 -7.71
CA VAL A 220 -29.01 0.37 -8.17
C VAL A 220 -27.94 0.28 -7.07
N GLU A 221 -27.74 1.35 -6.31
CA GLU A 221 -26.81 1.35 -5.18
C GLU A 221 -27.35 0.50 -4.03
N PHE A 222 -28.65 0.58 -3.76
CA PHE A 222 -29.30 -0.30 -2.77
C PHE A 222 -29.07 -1.78 -3.10
N VAL A 223 -29.25 -2.18 -4.36
CA VAL A 223 -28.98 -3.56 -4.81
C VAL A 223 -27.52 -3.93 -4.60
N LYS A 224 -26.56 -3.04 -4.86
CA LYS A 224 -25.13 -3.32 -4.60
C LYS A 224 -24.82 -3.60 -3.13
N LEU A 225 -25.56 -2.97 -2.20
CA LEU A 225 -25.40 -3.22 -0.76
C LEU A 225 -25.88 -4.63 -0.38
N ILE A 226 -27.07 -5.03 -0.86
CA ILE A 226 -27.72 -6.28 -0.45
C ILE A 226 -27.38 -7.50 -1.33
N ASP A 227 -26.49 -7.35 -2.32
CA ASP A 227 -26.22 -8.40 -3.29
C ASP A 227 -25.45 -9.59 -2.71
N TYR A 228 -25.70 -10.78 -3.27
CA TYR A 228 -24.96 -12.01 -2.95
C TYR A 228 -23.58 -12.05 -3.62
N THR A 229 -23.27 -11.11 -4.52
CA THR A 229 -21.93 -10.97 -5.10
C THR A 229 -21.18 -9.78 -4.51
N VAL A 230 -19.85 -9.86 -4.48
CA VAL A 230 -19.00 -8.76 -4.05
C VAL A 230 -19.10 -7.62 -5.06
N LYS A 231 -19.65 -6.49 -4.63
CA LYS A 231 -19.76 -5.25 -5.41
C LYS A 231 -18.83 -4.17 -4.87
N ASN A 232 -18.40 -3.26 -5.74
CA ASN A 232 -17.73 -2.05 -5.31
C ASN A 232 -18.77 -0.99 -4.88
N LEU A 233 -18.60 -0.46 -3.68
CA LEU A 233 -19.30 0.70 -3.15
C LEU A 233 -18.43 1.94 -3.39
N ASN A 234 -19.04 2.98 -3.94
CA ASN A 234 -18.34 4.24 -4.21
C ASN A 234 -18.22 5.04 -2.91
N ILE A 235 -16.99 5.37 -2.50
CA ILE A 235 -16.70 6.17 -1.31
C ILE A 235 -15.95 7.44 -1.72
N LYS A 236 -15.89 8.44 -0.84
CA LYS A 236 -15.11 9.65 -1.15
C LYS A 236 -13.64 9.29 -1.32
N GLY A 237 -13.09 9.57 -2.50
CA GLY A 237 -11.69 9.30 -2.81
C GLY A 237 -11.37 7.87 -3.28
N GLY A 238 -12.38 7.01 -3.50
CA GLY A 238 -12.11 5.66 -4.00
C GLY A 238 -13.32 4.74 -4.05
N GLN A 239 -13.05 3.45 -4.02
CA GLN A 239 -14.06 2.40 -3.97
C GLN A 239 -13.64 1.34 -2.95
N ILE A 240 -14.63 0.72 -2.31
CA ILE A 240 -14.41 -0.34 -1.35
C ILE A 240 -15.30 -1.54 -1.69
N LYS A 241 -14.79 -2.75 -1.47
CA LYS A 241 -15.53 -3.98 -1.75
C LYS A 241 -16.54 -4.24 -0.63
N ASN A 242 -17.81 -4.39 -0.99
CA ASN A 242 -18.86 -4.82 -0.08
C ASN A 242 -18.66 -6.30 0.32
N ARG A 243 -18.03 -6.52 1.48
CA ARG A 243 -17.78 -7.86 2.06
C ARG A 243 -18.62 -8.15 3.30
N TYR A 244 -19.62 -7.33 3.59
CA TYR A 244 -20.52 -7.58 4.73
C TYR A 244 -21.21 -8.93 4.61
N LYS A 245 -21.21 -9.67 5.73
CA LYS A 245 -21.93 -10.93 5.93
C LYS A 245 -23.31 -10.69 6.52
N TYR A 246 -23.48 -9.61 7.26
CA TYR A 246 -24.72 -9.26 7.93
C TYR A 246 -25.07 -7.82 7.61
N ILE A 247 -26.32 -7.57 7.22
CA ILE A 247 -26.79 -6.23 6.90
C ILE A 247 -28.14 -6.02 7.58
N ALA A 248 -28.21 -5.07 8.51
CA ALA A 248 -29.45 -4.61 9.08
C ALA A 248 -29.88 -3.31 8.40
N ILE A 249 -31.13 -3.24 7.99
CA ILE A 249 -31.73 -2.04 7.41
C ILE A 249 -32.98 -1.72 8.22
N THR A 250 -33.11 -0.51 8.74
CA THR A 250 -34.36 -0.06 9.36
C THR A 250 -35.07 0.95 8.46
N SER A 251 -36.39 0.86 8.36
CA SER A 251 -37.17 1.84 7.61
C SER A 251 -38.56 2.05 8.19
N ILE A 252 -39.23 3.12 7.78
CA ILE A 252 -40.69 3.25 7.95
C ILE A 252 -41.43 2.72 6.71
N GLN A 253 -40.73 2.57 5.59
CA GLN A 253 -41.31 2.14 4.33
C GLN A 253 -41.33 0.62 4.25
N ASP A 254 -42.41 0.08 3.70
CA ASP A 254 -42.50 -1.33 3.38
C ASP A 254 -41.67 -1.62 2.11
N PRO A 255 -40.76 -2.62 2.12
CA PRO A 255 -39.88 -2.90 1.00
C PRO A 255 -40.61 -3.38 -0.27
N ARG A 256 -41.92 -3.65 -0.21
CA ARG A 256 -42.74 -3.93 -1.41
C ARG A 256 -43.10 -2.65 -2.19
N PHE A 257 -43.02 -1.50 -1.52
CA PHE A 257 -43.40 -0.20 -2.08
C PHE A 257 -42.22 0.77 -2.23
N ILE A 258 -40.99 0.35 -1.89
CA ILE A 258 -39.79 1.14 -2.17
C ILE A 258 -39.47 1.10 -3.65
N TYR A 259 -39.06 2.25 -4.19
CA TYR A 259 -38.78 2.46 -5.61
C TYR A 259 -39.99 2.18 -6.51
N GLU A 260 -40.42 3.20 -7.26
CA GLU A 260 -41.48 3.06 -8.26
C GLU A 260 -40.95 2.25 -9.47
N LYS A 261 -40.98 0.92 -9.34
CA LYS A 261 -40.42 -0.04 -10.29
C LYS A 261 -41.40 -1.16 -10.61
N GLU A 262 -41.17 -1.82 -11.73
CA GLU A 262 -41.87 -3.03 -12.14
C GLU A 262 -41.68 -4.18 -11.15
N TRP A 263 -42.70 -5.03 -11.03
CA TRP A 263 -42.74 -6.14 -10.07
C TRP A 263 -41.53 -7.08 -10.15
N GLU A 264 -41.03 -7.35 -11.35
CA GLU A 264 -39.88 -8.25 -11.56
C GLU A 264 -38.57 -7.65 -11.02
N GLU A 265 -38.41 -6.33 -11.06
CA GLU A 265 -37.30 -5.66 -10.40
C GLU A 265 -37.46 -5.75 -8.88
N LYS A 266 -38.71 -5.66 -8.37
CA LYS A 266 -38.98 -5.75 -6.93
C LYS A 266 -38.60 -7.10 -6.32
N LYS A 267 -38.85 -8.18 -7.05
CA LYS A 267 -38.44 -9.53 -6.64
C LYS A 267 -36.94 -9.65 -6.41
N GLN A 268 -36.13 -8.82 -7.08
CA GLN A 268 -34.69 -8.84 -6.90
C GLN A 268 -34.29 -8.43 -5.49
N TRP A 269 -34.82 -7.35 -4.95
CA TRP A 269 -34.47 -6.99 -3.57
C TRP A 269 -35.17 -7.90 -2.57
N LEU A 270 -36.46 -8.22 -2.75
CA LEU A 270 -37.22 -9.00 -1.77
C LEU A 270 -36.62 -10.39 -1.53
N ARG A 271 -36.14 -11.08 -2.57
CA ARG A 271 -35.50 -12.41 -2.39
C ARG A 271 -34.16 -12.39 -1.65
N ARG A 272 -33.53 -11.21 -1.53
CA ARG A 272 -32.23 -11.04 -0.86
C ARG A 272 -32.39 -10.70 0.62
N MET A 273 -33.63 -10.49 1.11
CA MET A 273 -33.90 -9.94 2.44
C MET A 273 -34.86 -10.82 3.23
N LYS A 274 -34.58 -11.00 4.53
CA LYS A 274 -35.56 -11.40 5.55
C LYS A 274 -36.29 -10.15 6.01
N VAL A 275 -37.61 -10.10 5.84
CA VAL A 275 -38.39 -8.87 6.07
C VAL A 275 -39.19 -8.97 7.37
N TYR A 276 -38.92 -8.06 8.29
CA TYR A 276 -39.56 -7.99 9.60
C TYR A 276 -40.50 -6.78 9.66
N HIS A 277 -41.79 -7.03 9.80
CA HIS A 277 -42.82 -6.01 9.97
C HIS A 277 -43.11 -5.78 11.45
N PHE A 278 -42.75 -4.61 11.97
CA PHE A 278 -43.03 -4.17 13.33
C PHE A 278 -44.36 -3.42 13.38
N TYR A 279 -45.27 -3.92 14.21
CA TYR A 279 -46.62 -3.35 14.42
C TYR A 279 -46.85 -2.88 15.88
N GLY A 280 -45.88 -3.13 16.78
CA GLY A 280 -45.87 -2.66 18.16
C GLY A 280 -44.44 -2.61 18.70
N TYR A 281 -44.24 -2.05 19.91
CA TYR A 281 -42.90 -1.97 20.50
C TYR A 281 -42.32 -3.38 20.70
N THR A 282 -41.24 -3.69 19.98
CA THR A 282 -40.62 -5.04 19.91
C THR A 282 -41.55 -6.17 19.44
N GLN A 283 -42.74 -5.83 18.93
CA GLN A 283 -43.71 -6.77 18.38
C GLN A 283 -43.59 -6.75 16.86
N TYR A 284 -43.22 -7.90 16.30
CA TYR A 284 -42.97 -8.02 14.87
C TYR A 284 -43.42 -9.35 14.30
N LYS A 285 -43.61 -9.35 12.99
CA LYS A 285 -43.82 -10.55 12.18
C LYS A 285 -42.71 -10.66 11.15
N LEU A 286 -42.06 -11.82 11.06
CA LEU A 286 -41.24 -12.16 9.91
C LEU A 286 -42.18 -12.54 8.76
N LEU A 287 -42.13 -11.81 7.66
CA LEU A 287 -42.94 -12.09 6.48
C LEU A 287 -42.36 -13.30 5.74
N ASP A 288 -43.24 -14.23 5.39
CA ASP A 288 -42.87 -15.36 4.54
C ASP A 288 -42.90 -14.97 3.04
N ASN A 289 -42.43 -15.88 2.19
CA ASN A 289 -42.41 -15.65 0.75
C ASN A 289 -43.82 -15.43 0.17
N ASN A 290 -44.86 -16.09 0.71
CA ASN A 290 -46.21 -15.89 0.19
C ASN A 290 -46.73 -14.48 0.52
N GLU A 291 -46.41 -13.93 1.68
CA GLU A 291 -46.79 -12.56 2.06
C GLU A 291 -45.96 -11.48 1.36
N LEU A 292 -44.74 -11.82 0.95
CA LEU A 292 -43.84 -10.92 0.23
C LEU A 292 -44.14 -10.85 -1.26
N PHE A 293 -44.61 -11.96 -1.85
CA PHE A 293 -44.78 -12.09 -3.31
C PHE A 293 -46.25 -12.19 -3.79
N ASN A 294 -47.24 -12.14 -2.88
CA ASN A 294 -48.66 -11.99 -3.22
C ASN A 294 -49.21 -10.64 -2.72
#